data_AF-R7M951-F1
#
_entry.id   AF-R7M951-F1
#
_cell.length_a   1.000
_cell.length_b   1.000
_cell.length_c   1.000
_cell.angle_alpha   90.00
_cell.angle_beta   90.00
_cell.angle_gamma   90.00
#
_symmetry.space_group_name_H-M   'P 1'
#
loop_
_entity.id
_entity.type
_entity.pdbx_description
1 polymer ?
#
loop_
_entity_poly.entity_id
_entity_poly.type
_entity_poly.pdbx_seq_one_letter_code
_entity_poly.pdbx_strand_id
1 'polypeptide(L)' 'MSKLSEKLLKLGNRAIKKAQENNRKKGIPNVYCINGKIIFELPNGELTTQYNFS' A
#
# COMPACT_ATOMS: atom_id res chain seq x y z
N MET A 1 16.05 7.21 -17.09
CA MET A 1 15.94 7.51 -15.64
C MET A 1 17.31 7.92 -15.12
N SER A 2 17.41 8.86 -14.18
CA SER A 2 18.70 9.27 -13.61
C SER A 2 19.06 8.39 -12.40
N LYS A 3 20.35 8.30 -12.06
CA LYS A 3 20.81 7.60 -10.84
C LYS A 3 20.15 8.15 -9.57
N LEU A 4 19.81 9.45 -9.56
CA LEU A 4 19.12 10.08 -8.45
C LEU A 4 17.66 9.62 -8.36
N SER A 5 16.93 9.60 -9.49
CA SER A 5 15.53 9.16 -9.51
C SER A 5 15.38 7.71 -9.06
N GLU A 6 16.32 6.82 -9.42
CA GLU A 6 16.32 5.43 -8.97
C GLU A 6 16.53 5.29 -7.46
N LYS A 7 17.43 6.08 -6.88
CA LYS A 7 17.67 6.09 -5.43
C LYS A 7 16.44 6.57 -4.66
N LEU A 8 15.79 7.63 -5.13
CA LEU A 8 14.56 8.15 -4.53
C LEU A 8 13.44 7.11 -4.61
N LEU A 9 13.27 6.45 -5.76
CA LEU A 9 12.28 5.40 -5.94
C LEU A 9 12.53 4.21 -5.00
N LYS A 10 13.80 3.77 -4.85
CA LYS A 10 14.16 2.70 -3.89
C LYS A 10 13.82 3.08 -2.45
N LEU A 11 14.08 4.32 -2.04
CA LEU A 11 13.76 4.80 -0.70
C LEU A 11 12.24 4.83 -0.47
N GLY A 12 11.48 5.38 -1.42
CA GLY A 12 10.02 5.41 -1.37
C GLY A 12 9.42 4.01 -1.27
N ASN A 13 9.88 3.08 -2.12
CA ASN A 13 9.43 1.69 -2.09
C ASN A 13 9.69 1.01 -0.73
N ARG A 14 10.83 1.30 -0.10
CA ARG A 14 11.14 0.78 1.24
C ARG A 14 10.19 1.33 2.30
N ALA A 15 9.89 2.63 2.25
CA ALA A 15 8.97 3.27 3.18
C ALA A 15 7.54 2.72 3.05
N ILE A 16 7.04 2.58 1.81
CA ILE A 16 5.73 2.00 1.50
C ILE A 16 5.61 0.57 2.04
N LYS A 17 6.60 -0.30 1.77
CA LYS A 17 6.60 -1.69 2.27
C LYS A 17 6.51 -1.76 3.79
N LYS A 18 7.25 -0.90 4.50
CA LYS A 18 7.21 -0.83 5.96
C LYS A 18 5.84 -0.38 6.47
N ALA A 19 5.23 0.62 5.83
CA ALA A 19 3.89 1.09 6.18
C ALA A 19 2.85 -0.02 5.96
N GLN A 20 2.91 -0.72 4.83
CA GLN A 20 2.01 -1.83 4.50
C GLN A 20 2.11 -2.99 5.51
N GLU A 21 3.32 -3.30 5.96
CA GLU A 21 3.54 -4.34 6.94
C GLU A 21 3.00 -3.94 8.33
N ASN A 22 3.18 -2.68 8.71
CA ASN A 22 2.60 -2.14 9.94
C ASN A 22 1.07 -2.12 9.92
N ASN A 23 0.46 -1.80 8.77
CA ASN A 23 -0.98 -1.86 8.58
C ASN A 23 -1.51 -3.28 8.79
N ARG A 24 -0.91 -4.28 8.15
CA ARG A 24 -1.25 -5.71 8.36
C ARG A 24 -1.16 -6.12 9.83
N LYS A 25 -0.06 -5.75 10.50
CA LYS A 25 0.14 -6.03 11.94
C LYS A 25 -0.91 -5.38 12.84
N LYS A 26 -1.50 -4.26 12.42
CA LYS A 26 -2.52 -3.52 13.17
C LYS A 26 -3.96 -3.86 12.76
N GLY A 27 -4.16 -4.78 11.81
CA GLY A 27 -5.50 -5.07 11.28
C GLY A 27 -6.07 -3.96 10.40
N ILE A 28 -5.24 -3.04 9.90
CA ILE A 28 -5.63 -1.92 9.05
C ILE A 28 -5.43 -2.34 7.57
N PRO A 29 -6.41 -2.15 6.68
CA PRO A 29 -6.20 -2.42 5.25
C PRO A 29 -5.17 -1.49 4.59
N ASN A 30 -4.47 -1.99 3.58
CA ASN A 30 -3.73 -1.13 2.65
C ASN A 30 -4.66 -0.60 1.57
N VAL A 31 -4.54 0.68 1.25
CA VAL A 31 -5.38 1.34 0.24
C VAL A 31 -4.56 1.64 -1.01
N TYR A 32 -5.09 1.28 -2.16
CA TYR A 32 -4.50 1.51 -3.47
C TYR A 32 -5.49 2.24 -4.37
N CYS A 33 -4.97 3.01 -5.32
CA CYS A 33 -5.74 3.51 -6.45
C CYS A 33 -5.17 2.86 -7.72
N ILE A 34 -5.93 1.95 -8.31
CA ILE A 34 -5.53 1.21 -9.53
C ILE A 34 -6.54 1.54 -10.61
N ASN A 35 -6.08 2.16 -11.70
CA ASN A 35 -6.92 2.61 -12.81
C ASN A 35 -8.10 3.48 -12.36
N GLY A 36 -7.87 4.38 -11.40
CA GLY A 36 -8.89 5.28 -10.84
C GLY A 36 -9.87 4.62 -9.86
N LYS A 37 -9.70 3.33 -9.53
CA LYS A 37 -10.53 2.62 -8.57
C LYS A 37 -9.79 2.42 -7.25
N ILE A 38 -10.48 2.67 -6.14
CA ILE A 38 -9.97 2.38 -4.81
C ILE A 38 -10.07 0.88 -4.55
N ILE A 39 -8.96 0.28 -4.12
CA ILE A 39 -8.84 -1.13 -3.77
C ILE A 39 -8.24 -1.21 -2.37
N PHE A 40 -8.86 -2.00 -1.51
CA PHE A 40 -8.39 -2.30 -0.17
C PHE A 40 -7.80 -3.72 -0.16
N GLU A 41 -6.56 -3.86 0.28
CA GLU A 41 -5.98 -5.14 0.68
C GLU A 41 -6.21 -5.29 2.18
N LEU A 42 -7.12 -6.18 2.56
CA LEU A 42 -7.40 -6.51 3.94
C LEU A 42 -6.19 -7.20 4.59
N PRO A 43 -6.09 -7.24 5.94
CA PRO A 43 -4.95 -7.84 6.63
C PRO A 43 -4.71 -9.33 6.31
N ASN A 44 -5.76 -10.05 5.91
CA ASN A 44 -5.70 -11.45 5.46
C ASN A 44 -5.20 -11.61 4.00
N GLY A 45 -4.93 -10.50 3.29
CA GLY A 45 -4.51 -10.48 1.90
C GLY A 45 -5.64 -10.43 0.87
N GLU A 46 -6.91 -10.41 1.30
CA GLU A 46 -8.06 -10.29 0.41
C GLU A 46 -8.12 -8.89 -0.21
N LEU A 47 -8.41 -8.82 -1.51
CA LEU A 47 -8.61 -7.57 -2.23
C LEU A 47 -10.11 -7.29 -2.39
N THR A 48 -10.54 -6.11 -1.93
CA THR A 48 -11.94 -5.67 -2.05
C THR A 48 -12.03 -4.22 -2.53
N THR A 49 -13.14 -3.88 -3.16
CA THR A 49 -13.51 -2.48 -3.48
C THR A 49 -14.52 -1.92 -2.48
N GLN A 50 -15.00 -2.75 -1.55
CA GLN A 50 -15.97 -2.42 -0.52
C GLN A 50 -15.33 -2.66 0.84
N TYR A 51 -15.07 -1.58 1.56
CA TYR A 51 -14.58 -1.63 2.94
C TYR A 51 -15.30 -0.57 3.75
N ASN A 52 -16.09 -1.02 4.72
CA ASN A 52 -16.78 -0.13 5.66
C ASN A 52 -15.91 0.04 6.90
N PHE A 53 -15.34 1.22 7.06
CA PHE A 53 -14.73 1.61 8.32
C PHE A 53 -15.86 1.82 9.34
N SER A 54 -15.89 1.00 10.39
CA SER A 54 -16.88 1.05 11.47
C SER A 54 -16.28 1.73 12.69
#